data_AF-A0A3Q2QTX7-F1
#
_entry.id   AF-A0A3Q2QTX7-F1
#
_cell.length_a   1.000
_cell.length_b   1.000
_cell.length_c   1.000
_cell.angle_alpha   90.00
_cell.angle_beta   90.00
_cell.angle_gamma   90.00
#
_symmetry.space_group_name_H-M   'P 1'
#
loop_
_entity.id
_entity.type
_entity.pdbx_description
1 polymer ?
#
loop_
_entity_poly.entity_id
_entity_poly.type
_entity_poly.pdbx_seq_one_letter_code
_entity_poly.pdbx_strand_id
1 'polypeptide(L)'
;ELSDGSSKTFADYKHFDSTCAVVGLSECPPLGLESHRVEDDQLLASSQSQHGFAAQRGRLNMQSSENEDDVYGGAWCAEPEEKEHWFQVDARREVEFTGVITQGRNSEQHEDFVSSYFVAFSNDSRDWTVLHDGYAEWLFYGNVDKETPVMSQFAAAVVARYIRILPQTWNGTMCLRAEYRQRSYHSENEVNASDDLDFRHHSYKEMRQMMKVINEECPNITRIYNIGKSSQGLKMYAMEISDNPGEHETGEPEFRYTAGLHGNEALGRELLLLLMQFLCKEYKDENPRVRRLVDGVRIHLVPSLNPDAYELAYEMGSEMGNWALGHWTEEGYDIFQNFPDLNSVLWGAEDRGWVPRIVPNHHIPLPENSLVFFSDNPGSKLKKNGKWLVLV
;
A
#
# COMPACT_ATOMS: atom_id res chain seq x y z
N GLU A 1 -19.04 17.89 28.03
CA GLU A 1 -17.97 18.79 27.55
C GLU A 1 -16.75 17.94 27.26
N LEU A 2 -16.21 18.10 26.06
CA LEU A 2 -14.97 17.50 25.59
C LEU A 2 -13.79 18.11 26.34
N SER A 3 -12.84 17.28 26.76
CA SER A 3 -11.40 17.44 26.50
C SER A 3 -10.60 16.65 27.54
N ASP A 4 -9.91 15.60 27.11
CA ASP A 4 -8.52 15.44 27.55
C ASP A 4 -7.73 14.76 26.42
N GLY A 5 -6.99 15.58 25.70
CA GLY A 5 -6.04 15.15 24.69
C GLY A 5 -4.74 14.82 25.39
N SER A 6 -4.39 13.53 25.45
CA SER A 6 -3.09 13.11 25.93
C SER A 6 -2.01 13.48 24.90
N SER A 7 -1.36 14.62 25.11
CA SER A 7 -0.10 14.97 24.45
C SER A 7 0.97 13.96 24.89
N LYS A 8 1.43 13.10 23.98
CA LYS A 8 2.58 12.24 24.24
C LYS A 8 3.86 13.08 24.17
N THR A 9 4.46 13.33 25.31
CA THR A 9 5.78 13.97 25.44
C THR A 9 6.90 12.95 25.24
N PHE A 10 8.02 13.40 24.67
CA PHE A 10 9.22 12.64 24.25
C PHE A 10 10.00 11.91 25.37
N ALA A 11 9.47 11.82 26.59
CA ALA A 11 10.21 11.41 27.79
C ALA A 11 10.11 9.92 28.19
N ASP A 12 9.42 9.08 27.40
CA ASP A 12 9.19 7.66 27.74
C ASP A 12 10.11 6.66 27.00
N TYR A 13 11.26 7.10 26.47
CA TYR A 13 12.29 6.19 25.95
C TYR A 13 13.31 5.81 27.04
N LYS A 14 12.88 4.97 27.99
CA LYS A 14 13.81 4.26 28.86
C LYS A 14 14.32 2.99 28.18
N HIS A 15 15.62 3.00 27.90
CA HIS A 15 16.50 1.83 27.76
C HIS A 15 16.07 0.79 26.71
N PHE A 16 16.37 1.09 25.44
CA PHE A 16 16.56 0.06 24.43
C PHE A 16 18.05 -0.03 24.10
N ASP A 17 18.57 -1.25 24.24
CA ASP A 17 19.96 -1.63 24.13
C ASP A 17 20.56 -1.17 22.79
N SER A 18 21.68 -0.45 22.85
CA SER A 18 22.48 -0.12 21.68
C SER A 18 23.20 -1.37 21.20
N THR A 19 22.55 -2.18 20.37
CA THR A 19 23.21 -3.32 19.74
C THR A 19 22.97 -3.36 18.23
N CYS A 20 23.89 -2.76 17.48
CA CYS A 20 24.26 -3.19 16.12
C CYS A 20 24.97 -4.58 16.14
N ALA A 21 24.55 -5.51 17.00
CA ALA A 21 25.30 -6.75 17.27
C ALA A 21 24.49 -8.05 17.18
N VAL A 22 23.27 -8.04 16.61
CA VAL A 22 22.43 -9.27 16.55
C VAL A 22 22.27 -9.83 15.12
N VAL A 23 22.67 -9.11 14.09
CA VAL A 23 22.84 -9.68 12.74
C VAL A 23 24.08 -9.01 12.17
N GLY A 24 25.01 -9.77 11.58
CA GLY A 24 26.35 -9.34 11.17
C GLY A 24 26.45 -8.29 10.06
N LEU A 25 25.65 -7.22 10.13
CA LEU A 25 25.77 -6.01 9.35
C LEU A 25 26.23 -4.91 10.32
N SER A 26 27.51 -4.56 10.27
CA SER A 26 28.12 -3.54 11.14
C SER A 26 27.58 -2.13 10.89
N GLU A 27 26.64 -1.95 9.97
CA GLU A 27 26.18 -0.68 9.45
C GLU A 27 24.72 -0.73 8.96
N CYS A 28 23.90 0.24 9.36
CA CYS A 28 22.52 0.42 8.86
C CYS A 28 22.53 0.74 7.34
N PRO A 29 21.61 0.25 6.51
CA PRO A 29 21.65 0.55 5.08
C PRO A 29 21.36 2.05 4.76
N PRO A 30 21.83 2.57 3.61
CA PRO A 30 21.42 3.88 3.11
C PRO A 30 19.94 3.87 2.67
N LEU A 31 19.28 5.01 2.79
CA LEU A 31 17.90 5.22 2.34
C LEU A 31 17.83 5.10 0.81
N GLY A 32 18.81 5.68 0.12
CA GLY A 32 19.05 5.49 -1.31
C GLY A 32 18.96 6.76 -2.12
N LEU A 33 19.49 7.87 -1.59
CA LEU A 33 19.69 9.09 -2.36
C LEU A 33 20.77 8.87 -3.42
N GLU A 34 21.91 8.29 -3.04
CA GLU A 34 23.01 7.97 -3.95
C GLU A 34 22.61 6.88 -4.96
N SER A 35 21.90 5.86 -4.49
CA SER A 35 21.51 4.71 -5.31
C SER A 35 20.31 4.96 -6.21
N HIS A 36 19.73 6.18 -6.18
CA HIS A 36 18.47 6.51 -6.86
C HIS A 36 17.26 5.64 -6.49
N ARG A 37 17.25 5.02 -5.29
CA ARG A 37 16.05 4.32 -4.79
C ARG A 37 15.00 5.33 -4.31
N VAL A 38 15.45 6.46 -3.79
CA VAL A 38 14.61 7.62 -3.52
C VAL A 38 14.38 8.34 -4.84
N GLU A 39 13.14 8.41 -5.29
CA GLU A 39 12.74 9.06 -6.53
C GLU A 39 12.83 10.58 -6.43
N ASP A 40 12.87 11.26 -7.57
CA ASP A 40 13.05 12.71 -7.65
C ASP A 40 11.91 13.51 -7.01
N ASP A 41 10.69 12.99 -6.99
CA ASP A 41 9.53 13.64 -6.38
C ASP A 41 9.49 13.49 -4.85
N GLN A 42 10.38 12.66 -4.28
CA GLN A 42 10.56 12.52 -2.83
C GLN A 42 11.53 13.55 -2.26
N LEU A 43 12.23 14.31 -3.11
CA LEU A 43 13.23 15.30 -2.73
C LEU A 43 12.68 16.70 -2.91
N LEU A 44 12.61 17.46 -1.82
CA LEU A 44 12.18 18.86 -1.84
C LEU A 44 13.21 19.74 -1.12
N ALA A 45 13.21 21.02 -1.48
CA ALA A 45 14.03 22.02 -0.83
C ALA A 45 13.25 23.33 -0.67
N SER A 46 13.70 24.18 0.26
CA SER A 46 13.06 25.48 0.49
C SER A 46 13.13 26.41 -0.71
N SER A 47 14.26 26.38 -1.42
CA SER A 47 14.54 27.19 -2.60
C SER A 47 15.60 26.49 -3.46
N GLN A 48 15.80 27.01 -4.67
CA GLN A 48 16.88 26.59 -5.56
C GLN A 48 17.45 27.83 -6.25
N SER A 49 18.77 28.03 -6.20
CA SER A 49 19.39 29.21 -6.80
C SER A 49 19.15 29.29 -8.31
N GLN A 50 19.22 28.15 -9.00
CA GLN A 50 18.94 28.02 -10.44
C GLN A 50 18.38 26.63 -10.73
N HIS A 51 17.86 26.42 -11.94
CA HIS A 51 17.33 25.13 -12.37
C HIS A 51 18.35 23.99 -12.22
N GLY A 52 19.65 24.26 -12.46
CA GLY A 52 20.74 23.31 -12.28
C GLY A 52 21.14 23.01 -10.83
N PHE A 53 20.49 23.63 -9.83
CA PHE A 53 20.75 23.44 -8.40
C PHE A 53 19.53 22.92 -7.63
N ALA A 54 18.62 22.22 -8.32
CA ALA A 54 17.41 21.66 -7.71
C ALA A 54 17.71 20.62 -6.63
N ALA A 55 16.71 20.32 -5.78
CA ALA A 55 16.80 19.35 -4.69
C ALA A 55 17.32 17.96 -5.15
N GLN A 56 16.95 17.55 -6.35
CA GLN A 56 17.37 16.27 -6.96
C GLN A 56 18.89 16.12 -7.09
N ARG A 57 19.62 17.23 -7.19
CA ARG A 57 21.09 17.23 -7.25
C ARG A 57 21.75 17.16 -5.87
N GLY A 58 20.96 17.23 -4.80
CA GLY A 58 21.41 17.08 -3.42
C GLY A 58 21.67 15.62 -3.01
N ARG A 59 21.80 14.69 -3.96
CA ARG A 59 22.15 13.29 -3.70
C ARG A 59 23.65 13.16 -3.39
N LEU A 60 24.02 12.31 -2.43
CA LEU A 60 25.41 12.01 -2.13
C LEU A 60 26.16 11.57 -3.39
N ASN A 61 27.43 11.99 -3.52
CA ASN A 61 28.30 11.69 -4.65
C ASN A 61 27.79 12.12 -6.05
N MET A 62 26.75 12.96 -6.11
CA MET A 62 26.34 13.61 -7.37
C MET A 62 27.53 14.37 -7.98
N GLN A 63 27.82 14.08 -9.24
CA GLN A 63 28.95 14.65 -9.98
C GLN A 63 28.49 15.87 -10.81
N SER A 64 29.43 16.77 -11.12
CA SER A 64 29.23 17.76 -12.17
C SER A 64 29.19 17.09 -13.55
N SER A 65 28.59 17.74 -14.54
CA SER A 65 28.66 17.28 -15.93
C SER A 65 30.09 17.40 -16.48
N GLU A 66 30.45 16.55 -17.44
CA GLU A 66 31.73 16.61 -18.16
C GLU A 66 31.79 17.77 -19.19
N ASN A 67 30.67 18.44 -19.43
CA ASN A 67 30.63 19.60 -20.32
C ASN A 67 31.26 20.81 -19.62
N GLU A 68 32.35 21.36 -20.17
CA GLU A 68 33.04 22.55 -19.65
C GLU A 68 32.14 23.80 -19.56
N ASP A 69 31.03 23.83 -20.31
CA ASP A 69 30.00 24.89 -20.28
C ASP A 69 28.95 24.70 -19.17
N ASP A 70 28.93 23.55 -18.49
CA ASP A 70 28.02 23.27 -17.38
C ASP A 70 28.58 23.83 -16.07
N VAL A 71 28.23 25.09 -15.78
CA VAL A 71 28.60 25.80 -14.56
C VAL A 71 27.90 25.18 -13.31
N TYR A 72 26.94 24.28 -13.51
CA TYR A 72 26.13 23.68 -12.44
C TYR A 72 26.82 22.41 -11.90
N GLY A 73 27.69 22.63 -10.91
CA GLY A 73 28.29 21.57 -10.10
C GLY A 73 27.26 20.63 -9.47
N GLY A 74 27.70 19.45 -9.01
CA GLY A 74 26.84 18.44 -8.40
C GLY A 74 26.48 18.79 -6.95
N ALA A 75 25.37 19.51 -6.74
CA ALA A 75 24.69 19.68 -5.44
C ALA A 75 23.33 20.38 -5.60
N TRP A 76 22.49 20.28 -4.56
CA TRP A 76 21.44 21.27 -4.32
C TRP A 76 22.08 22.54 -3.76
N CYS A 77 21.69 23.71 -4.24
CA CYS A 77 22.12 25.01 -3.71
C CYS A 77 20.92 25.94 -3.53
N ALA A 78 20.75 26.51 -2.34
CA ALA A 78 19.64 27.42 -2.05
C ALA A 78 19.82 28.81 -2.63
N GLU A 79 18.71 29.53 -2.72
CA GLU A 79 18.69 30.93 -3.12
C GLU A 79 19.28 31.82 -2.00
N PRO A 80 20.18 32.77 -2.30
CA PRO A 80 20.86 33.61 -1.28
C PRO A 80 19.93 34.52 -0.46
N GLU A 81 18.78 34.89 -1.02
CA GLU A 81 17.80 35.78 -0.37
C GLU A 81 16.93 35.07 0.67
N GLU A 82 16.84 33.74 0.61
CA GLU A 82 16.10 32.92 1.55
C GLU A 82 16.83 32.89 2.90
N LYS A 83 16.09 32.99 4.01
CA LYS A 83 16.69 33.00 5.36
C LYS A 83 16.59 31.65 6.04
N GLU A 84 15.61 30.85 5.65
CA GLU A 84 15.34 29.55 6.23
C GLU A 84 15.52 28.47 5.18
N HIS A 85 16.72 27.90 5.16
CA HIS A 85 17.05 26.84 4.22
C HIS A 85 16.69 25.47 4.79
N TRP A 86 16.10 24.61 3.96
CA TRP A 86 15.88 23.22 4.32
C TRP A 86 15.97 22.30 3.11
N PHE A 87 16.47 21.08 3.34
CA PHE A 87 16.48 19.98 2.39
C PHE A 87 15.68 18.81 2.97
N GLN A 88 14.65 18.35 2.26
CA GLN A 88 13.69 17.38 2.75
C GLN A 88 13.69 16.11 1.91
N VAL A 89 13.50 14.97 2.60
CA VAL A 89 13.22 13.69 1.96
C VAL A 89 11.94 13.07 2.52
N ASP A 90 11.08 12.58 1.64
CA ASP A 90 9.93 11.71 1.96
C ASP A 90 10.35 10.23 1.82
N ALA A 91 10.39 9.46 2.90
CA ALA A 91 10.69 8.02 2.85
C ALA A 91 9.50 7.15 2.36
N ARG A 92 8.35 7.76 2.02
CA ARG A 92 7.05 7.16 1.65
C ARG A 92 6.33 6.40 2.75
N ARG A 93 7.09 5.77 3.65
CA ARG A 93 6.63 5.08 4.84
C ARG A 93 7.43 5.53 6.05
N GLU A 94 6.95 5.20 7.23
CA GLU A 94 7.72 5.40 8.47
C GLU A 94 8.96 4.50 8.43
N VAL A 95 10.12 5.09 8.70
CA VAL A 95 11.41 4.40 8.80
C VAL A 95 12.13 4.84 10.06
N GLU A 96 13.08 4.04 10.53
CA GLU A 96 13.88 4.37 11.69
C GLU A 96 15.19 5.01 11.21
N PHE A 97 15.28 6.34 11.26
CA PHE A 97 16.46 7.11 10.89
C PHE A 97 17.55 7.01 11.96
N THR A 98 18.78 6.73 11.55
CA THR A 98 19.92 6.48 12.45
C THR A 98 21.07 7.48 12.28
N GLY A 99 21.05 8.25 11.20
CA GLY A 99 21.99 9.33 10.97
C GLY A 99 21.89 9.90 9.56
N VAL A 100 22.75 10.87 9.30
CA VAL A 100 22.82 11.62 8.05
C VAL A 100 24.26 11.75 7.60
N ILE A 101 24.49 11.61 6.29
CA ILE A 101 25.78 11.83 5.65
C ILE A 101 25.66 13.11 4.84
N THR A 102 26.56 14.05 5.03
CA THR A 102 26.59 15.32 4.28
C THR A 102 27.88 15.47 3.49
N GLN A 103 27.79 16.14 2.34
CA GLN A 103 28.91 16.42 1.44
C GLN A 103 28.68 17.78 0.76
N GLY A 104 29.74 18.50 0.41
CA GLY A 104 29.63 19.80 -0.27
C GLY A 104 29.41 19.68 -1.78
N ARG A 105 29.44 20.80 -2.50
CA ARG A 105 29.25 20.84 -3.96
C ARG A 105 30.47 20.28 -4.68
N ASN A 106 30.23 19.38 -5.63
CA ASN A 106 31.25 19.00 -6.59
C ASN A 106 31.41 20.09 -7.66
N SER A 107 32.51 20.86 -7.61
CA SER A 107 32.84 21.93 -8.55
C SER A 107 34.33 22.22 -8.50
N GLU A 108 35.01 22.43 -9.62
CA GLU A 108 36.44 22.80 -9.59
C GLU A 108 36.69 24.25 -9.13
N GLN A 109 35.71 25.14 -9.33
CA GLN A 109 35.85 26.59 -9.15
C GLN A 109 35.41 27.09 -7.78
N HIS A 110 34.53 26.34 -7.10
CA HIS A 110 33.92 26.75 -5.85
C HIS A 110 34.19 25.77 -4.70
N GLU A 111 34.19 26.28 -3.48
CA GLU A 111 34.34 25.52 -2.23
C GLU A 111 33.07 25.67 -1.38
N ASP A 112 31.95 25.19 -1.90
CA ASP A 112 30.64 25.33 -1.25
C ASP A 112 30.31 24.10 -0.39
N PHE A 113 30.05 24.28 0.90
CA PHE A 113 29.62 23.19 1.80
C PHE A 113 28.95 23.69 3.07
N VAL A 114 28.04 22.88 3.63
CA VAL A 114 27.41 23.13 4.94
C VAL A 114 28.32 22.66 6.08
N SER A 115 28.60 23.54 7.04
CA SER A 115 29.49 23.27 8.18
C SER A 115 28.74 22.96 9.48
N SER A 116 27.50 23.44 9.65
CA SER A 116 26.64 23.01 10.75
C SER A 116 25.16 23.05 10.37
N TYR A 117 24.37 22.18 10.99
CA TYR A 117 22.94 22.03 10.70
C TYR A 117 22.17 21.40 11.87
N PHE A 118 20.87 21.65 11.92
CA PHE A 118 19.92 20.86 12.70
C PHE A 118 19.24 19.80 11.82
N VAL A 119 18.65 18.80 12.45
CA VAL A 119 17.82 17.79 11.78
C VAL A 119 16.42 17.83 12.36
N ALA A 120 15.39 17.84 11.52
CA ALA A 120 14.00 17.82 11.94
C ALA A 120 13.22 16.66 11.30
N PHE A 121 12.20 16.18 11.99
CA PHE A 121 11.38 15.04 11.59
C PHE A 121 9.91 15.39 11.54
N SER A 122 9.16 14.71 10.67
CA SER A 122 7.70 14.85 10.57
C SER A 122 7.07 13.56 10.06
N ASN A 123 5.80 13.34 10.39
CA ASN A 123 4.98 12.25 9.84
C ASN A 123 3.94 12.72 8.82
N ASP A 124 3.68 14.03 8.75
CA ASP A 124 2.63 14.62 7.92
C ASP A 124 3.13 15.76 7.02
N SER A 125 4.43 16.05 7.05
CA SER A 125 5.12 17.15 6.37
C SER A 125 4.74 18.57 6.82
N ARG A 126 3.86 18.70 7.82
CA ARG A 126 3.34 19.99 8.32
C ARG A 126 3.95 20.34 9.67
N ASP A 127 3.87 19.42 10.62
CA ASP A 127 4.41 19.61 11.96
C ASP A 127 5.80 18.98 12.04
N TRP A 128 6.79 19.79 12.40
CA TRP A 128 8.20 19.40 12.41
C TRP A 128 8.77 19.47 13.82
N THR A 129 9.46 18.40 14.24
CA THR A 129 10.17 18.35 15.52
C THR A 129 11.66 18.29 15.26
N VAL A 130 12.40 19.30 15.73
CA VAL A 130 13.87 19.33 15.68
C VAL A 130 14.43 18.31 16.67
N LEU A 131 15.45 17.56 16.26
CA LEU A 131 16.14 16.62 17.13
C LEU A 131 16.74 17.36 18.32
N HIS A 132 16.46 16.88 19.53
CA HIS A 132 16.90 17.50 20.77
C HIS A 132 17.23 16.44 21.82
N ASP A 133 18.04 16.80 22.81
CA ASP A 133 18.36 15.92 23.96
C ASP A 133 17.38 16.06 25.14
N GLY A 134 16.33 16.87 24.97
CA GLY A 134 15.34 17.21 25.99
C GLY A 134 15.61 18.54 26.70
N TYR A 135 16.79 19.13 26.49
CA TYR A 135 17.16 20.45 26.99
C TYR A 135 17.46 21.45 25.87
N ALA A 136 18.13 21.00 24.81
CA ALA A 136 18.52 21.82 23.67
C ALA A 136 18.41 21.06 22.34
N GLU A 137 18.23 21.81 21.26
CA GLU A 137 18.31 21.30 19.89
C GLU A 137 19.73 20.82 19.58
N TRP A 138 19.83 19.68 18.91
CA TRP A 138 21.08 19.00 18.66
C TRP A 138 21.76 19.57 17.40
N LEU A 139 22.74 20.45 17.58
CA LEU A 139 23.52 21.01 16.48
C LEU A 139 24.57 20.00 16.00
N PHE A 140 24.52 19.63 14.73
CA PHE A 140 25.52 18.79 14.09
C PHE A 140 26.59 19.64 13.42
N TYR A 141 27.84 19.19 13.52
CA TYR A 141 28.97 19.74 12.77
C TYR A 141 29.22 18.84 11.57
N GLY A 142 29.02 19.41 10.38
CA GLY A 142 29.09 18.71 9.10
C GLY A 142 30.47 18.80 8.46
N ASN A 143 30.52 19.37 7.27
CA ASN A 143 31.69 19.34 6.42
C ASN A 143 32.70 20.45 6.75
N VAL A 144 33.98 20.16 6.51
CA VAL A 144 35.09 21.12 6.55
C VAL A 144 35.74 21.33 5.17
N ASP A 145 35.30 20.53 4.19
CA ASP A 145 35.68 20.59 2.78
C ASP A 145 34.50 20.09 1.92
N LYS A 146 34.56 20.29 0.60
CA LYS A 146 33.45 19.95 -0.30
C LYS A 146 33.38 18.47 -0.72
N GLU A 147 34.47 17.72 -0.54
CA GLU A 147 34.64 16.40 -1.16
C GLU A 147 34.35 15.26 -0.18
N THR A 148 34.74 15.39 1.08
CA THR A 148 34.69 14.31 2.06
C THR A 148 33.27 14.13 2.60
N PRO A 149 32.63 12.96 2.41
CA PRO A 149 31.37 12.65 3.09
C PRO A 149 31.56 12.60 4.61
N VAL A 150 30.71 13.29 5.37
CA VAL A 150 30.76 13.31 6.83
C VAL A 150 29.49 12.68 7.39
N MET A 151 29.65 11.60 8.16
CA MET A 151 28.56 10.90 8.83
C MET A 151 28.30 11.50 10.22
N SER A 152 27.08 11.96 10.44
CA SER A 152 26.55 12.35 11.75
C SER A 152 25.54 11.30 12.24
N GLN A 153 25.98 10.48 13.20
CA GLN A 153 25.16 9.47 13.85
C GLN A 153 24.25 10.11 14.90
N PHE A 154 22.97 9.71 14.94
CA PHE A 154 22.06 10.11 16.00
C PHE A 154 22.30 9.30 17.27
N ALA A 155 22.16 9.93 18.44
CA ALA A 155 22.32 9.25 19.73
C ALA A 155 21.26 8.17 19.95
N ALA A 156 20.04 8.41 19.48
CA ALA A 156 18.96 7.45 19.39
C ALA A 156 18.35 7.52 18.00
N ALA A 157 17.90 6.38 17.50
CA ALA A 157 17.24 6.34 16.20
C ALA A 157 15.82 6.96 16.31
N VAL A 158 15.37 7.61 15.24
CA VAL A 158 14.12 8.37 15.22
C VAL A 158 13.18 7.79 14.17
N VAL A 159 11.99 7.39 14.59
CA VAL A 159 10.95 6.89 13.69
C VAL A 159 10.21 8.08 13.09
N ALA A 160 10.29 8.23 11.76
CA ALA A 160 9.51 9.23 11.04
C ALA A 160 9.33 8.84 9.57
N ARG A 161 8.38 9.49 8.87
CA ARG A 161 8.28 9.39 7.41
C ARG A 161 9.14 10.44 6.68
N TYR A 162 9.22 11.64 7.23
CA TYR A 162 9.94 12.77 6.64
C TYR A 162 11.12 13.18 7.51
N ILE A 163 12.22 13.56 6.86
CA ILE A 163 13.40 14.13 7.49
C ILE A 163 13.80 15.42 6.75
N ARG A 164 14.27 16.42 7.50
CA ARG A 164 14.84 17.67 7.01
C ARG A 164 16.22 17.92 7.59
N ILE A 165 17.14 18.36 6.73
CA ILE A 165 18.38 19.04 7.15
C ILE A 165 18.11 20.54 7.14
N LEU A 166 18.47 21.23 8.21
CA LEU A 166 18.29 22.67 8.42
C LEU A 166 19.67 23.35 8.57
N PRO A 167 20.33 23.74 7.46
CA PRO A 167 21.65 24.38 7.48
C PRO A 167 21.68 25.64 8.36
N GLN A 168 22.71 25.75 9.20
CA GLN A 168 22.93 26.90 10.10
C GLN A 168 24.14 27.73 9.67
N THR A 169 25.23 27.06 9.28
CA THR A 169 26.44 27.72 8.78
C THR A 169 27.00 26.97 7.58
N TRP A 170 27.63 27.69 6.66
CA TRP A 170 28.23 27.15 5.43
C TRP A 170 29.42 27.99 4.97
N ASN A 171 30.25 27.41 4.10
CA ASN A 171 31.31 28.10 3.38
C ASN A 171 30.86 28.38 1.94
N GLY A 172 31.20 29.56 1.40
CA GLY A 172 30.78 29.95 0.05
C GLY A 172 29.26 30.13 -0.06
N THR A 173 28.66 29.44 -1.02
CA THR A 173 27.20 29.37 -1.18
C THR A 173 26.63 28.17 -0.43
N MET A 174 25.35 28.26 -0.05
CA MET A 174 24.70 27.18 0.69
C MET A 174 24.38 26.04 -0.27
N CYS A 175 25.29 25.07 -0.37
CA CYS A 175 25.15 23.87 -1.18
C CYS A 175 25.34 22.60 -0.35
N LEU A 176 24.57 21.58 -0.67
CA LEU A 176 24.56 20.31 0.07
C LEU A 176 24.27 19.13 -0.87
N ARG A 177 24.99 18.04 -0.61
CA ARG A 177 24.66 16.67 -1.00
C ARG A 177 24.47 15.85 0.27
N ALA A 178 23.53 14.90 0.25
CA ALA A 178 23.15 14.14 1.42
C ALA A 178 22.81 12.67 1.11
N GLU A 179 22.95 11.83 2.13
CA GLU A 179 22.36 10.49 2.23
C GLU A 179 21.86 10.28 3.65
N TYR A 180 20.84 9.44 3.83
CA TYR A 180 20.29 9.13 5.14
C TYR A 180 20.50 7.67 5.46
N ARG A 181 20.78 7.38 6.73
CA ARG A 181 20.96 6.02 7.22
C ARG A 181 19.68 5.59 7.90
N GLN A 182 19.14 4.46 7.49
CA GLN A 182 17.88 3.98 8.03
C GLN A 182 17.95 2.50 8.42
N ARG A 183 17.03 2.10 9.29
CA ARG A 183 16.64 0.71 9.47
C ARG A 183 15.21 0.56 8.96
N SER A 184 14.93 -0.61 8.41
CA SER A 184 13.57 -0.97 8.06
C SER A 184 12.74 -0.96 9.34
N TYR A 185 11.88 0.05 9.47
CA TYR A 185 10.87 0.07 10.51
C TYR A 185 9.76 -0.86 10.05
N HIS A 186 9.82 -2.11 10.50
CA HIS A 186 8.66 -2.97 10.40
C HIS A 186 7.69 -2.48 11.46
N SER A 187 6.66 -1.72 11.03
CA SER A 187 5.39 -1.78 11.74
C SER A 187 5.12 -3.27 11.99
N GLU A 188 4.79 -3.67 13.21
CA GLU A 188 4.61 -5.08 13.63
C GLU A 188 3.62 -5.88 12.76
N ASN A 189 3.01 -5.26 11.74
CA ASN A 189 1.99 -5.78 10.85
C ASN A 189 2.31 -5.66 9.34
N GLU A 190 3.54 -5.30 8.95
CA GLU A 190 3.94 -5.23 7.54
C GLU A 190 4.54 -6.58 7.11
N VAL A 191 3.78 -7.33 6.29
CA VAL A 191 4.22 -8.63 5.79
C VAL A 191 5.12 -8.42 4.57
N ASN A 192 6.39 -8.80 4.69
CA ASN A 192 7.29 -8.85 3.55
C ASN A 192 6.92 -10.07 2.69
N ALA A 193 6.77 -9.90 1.38
CA ALA A 193 6.57 -11.02 0.47
C ALA A 193 7.81 -11.95 0.52
N SER A 194 7.69 -13.11 1.17
CA SER A 194 8.69 -14.17 1.04
C SER A 194 8.33 -15.02 -0.17
N ASP A 195 9.16 -14.95 -1.21
CA ASP A 195 8.97 -15.47 -2.57
C ASP A 195 8.92 -17.02 -2.70
N ASP A 196 7.99 -17.70 -2.03
CA ASP A 196 7.64 -19.09 -2.38
C ASP A 196 6.14 -19.21 -2.75
N LEU A 197 5.61 -18.16 -3.40
CA LEU A 197 4.27 -18.17 -3.97
C LEU A 197 4.34 -18.61 -5.44
N ASP A 198 3.54 -19.60 -5.81
CA ASP A 198 3.39 -20.08 -7.19
C ASP A 198 2.57 -19.06 -8.00
N PHE A 199 3.25 -18.04 -8.52
CA PHE A 199 2.64 -17.00 -9.35
C PHE A 199 2.34 -17.54 -10.76
N ARG A 200 1.17 -18.16 -10.89
CA ARG A 200 0.64 -18.65 -12.17
C ARG A 200 -0.87 -18.53 -12.22
N HIS A 201 -1.42 -18.69 -13.42
CA HIS A 201 -2.85 -18.85 -13.60
C HIS A 201 -3.30 -20.27 -13.25
N HIS A 202 -4.43 -20.39 -12.55
CA HIS A 202 -5.01 -21.67 -12.15
C HIS A 202 -6.24 -21.99 -13.00
N SER A 203 -6.23 -23.13 -13.69
CA SER A 203 -7.47 -23.69 -14.28
C SER A 203 -8.54 -23.92 -13.22
N TYR A 204 -9.79 -24.13 -13.60
CA TYR A 204 -10.89 -24.38 -12.68
C TYR A 204 -10.61 -25.59 -11.77
N LYS A 205 -10.00 -26.65 -12.30
CA LYS A 205 -9.61 -27.82 -11.50
C LYS A 205 -8.57 -27.46 -10.44
N GLU A 206 -7.58 -26.66 -10.80
CA GLU A 206 -6.49 -26.27 -9.91
C GLU A 206 -6.94 -25.25 -8.87
N MET A 207 -7.75 -24.27 -9.25
CA MET A 207 -8.40 -23.32 -8.32
C MET A 207 -9.13 -24.07 -7.21
N ARG A 208 -9.98 -25.06 -7.57
CA ARG A 208 -10.67 -25.88 -6.58
C ARG A 208 -9.71 -26.68 -5.70
N GLN A 209 -8.64 -27.21 -6.29
CA GLN A 209 -7.66 -27.99 -5.55
C GLN A 209 -6.94 -27.09 -4.53
N MET A 210 -6.54 -25.89 -4.93
CA MET A 210 -5.92 -24.90 -4.05
C MET A 210 -6.85 -24.51 -2.91
N MET A 211 -8.10 -24.14 -3.20
CA MET A 211 -9.09 -23.84 -2.16
C MET A 211 -9.25 -25.01 -1.19
N LYS A 212 -9.31 -26.24 -1.69
CA LYS A 212 -9.42 -27.45 -0.86
C LYS A 212 -8.20 -27.63 0.05
N VAL A 213 -6.99 -27.45 -0.48
CA VAL A 213 -5.74 -27.55 0.30
C VAL A 213 -5.73 -26.50 1.42
N ILE A 214 -6.10 -25.25 1.13
CA ILE A 214 -6.20 -24.19 2.14
C ILE A 214 -7.22 -24.55 3.23
N ASN A 215 -8.37 -25.12 2.85
CA ASN A 215 -9.38 -25.55 3.81
C ASN A 215 -8.92 -26.75 4.65
N GLU A 216 -8.10 -27.65 4.11
CA GLU A 216 -7.51 -28.76 4.86
C GLU A 216 -6.39 -28.28 5.80
N GLU A 217 -5.70 -27.19 5.45
CA GLU A 217 -4.66 -26.58 6.26
C GLU A 217 -5.21 -25.74 7.43
N CYS A 218 -6.33 -25.04 7.20
CA CYS A 218 -6.98 -24.16 8.16
C CYS A 218 -8.47 -24.51 8.39
N PRO A 219 -8.81 -25.76 8.77
CA PRO A 219 -10.21 -26.22 8.81
C PRO A 219 -11.06 -25.52 9.87
N ASN A 220 -10.44 -24.97 10.92
CA ASN A 220 -11.16 -24.31 12.02
C ASN A 220 -11.64 -22.90 11.64
N ILE A 221 -10.98 -22.26 10.67
CA ILE A 221 -11.28 -20.87 10.30
C ILE A 221 -11.78 -20.74 8.87
N THR A 222 -11.91 -21.84 8.13
CA THR A 222 -12.30 -21.80 6.72
C THR A 222 -13.47 -22.74 6.43
N ARG A 223 -14.31 -22.33 5.49
CA ARG A 223 -15.40 -23.15 4.97
C ARG A 223 -15.65 -22.89 3.49
N ILE A 224 -15.53 -23.94 2.68
CA ILE A 224 -15.88 -23.88 1.27
C ILE A 224 -17.37 -24.17 1.09
N TYR A 225 -18.06 -23.32 0.34
CA TYR A 225 -19.45 -23.54 -0.05
C TYR A 225 -19.69 -23.18 -1.52
N ASN A 226 -20.80 -23.68 -2.05
CA ASN A 226 -21.20 -23.47 -3.44
C ASN A 226 -22.30 -22.41 -3.50
N ILE A 227 -22.14 -21.40 -4.35
CA ILE A 227 -23.13 -20.33 -4.54
C ILE A 227 -23.97 -20.49 -5.81
N GLY A 228 -23.70 -21.52 -6.61
CA GLY A 228 -24.50 -21.81 -7.81
C GLY A 228 -23.73 -22.65 -8.82
N LYS A 229 -24.28 -22.74 -10.04
CA LYS A 229 -23.62 -23.40 -11.16
C LYS A 229 -23.70 -22.52 -12.40
N SER A 230 -22.62 -22.45 -13.15
CA SER A 230 -22.56 -21.86 -14.48
C SER A 230 -23.41 -22.63 -15.49
N SER A 231 -23.48 -22.13 -16.72
CA SER A 231 -24.30 -22.72 -17.78
C SER A 231 -23.77 -24.08 -18.24
N GLN A 232 -22.46 -24.28 -18.23
CA GLN A 232 -21.80 -25.56 -18.46
C GLN A 232 -21.77 -26.46 -17.21
N GLY A 233 -22.37 -26.02 -16.10
CA GLY A 233 -22.54 -26.80 -14.88
C GLY A 233 -21.35 -26.77 -13.92
N LEU A 234 -20.37 -25.90 -14.14
CA LEU A 234 -19.28 -25.65 -13.21
C LEU A 234 -19.82 -24.96 -11.96
N LYS A 235 -19.41 -25.43 -10.79
CA LYS A 235 -19.82 -24.89 -9.49
C LYS A 235 -19.05 -23.60 -9.21
N MET A 236 -19.75 -22.56 -8.80
CA MET A 236 -19.13 -21.33 -8.32
C MET A 236 -18.84 -21.51 -6.83
N TYR A 237 -17.56 -21.58 -6.48
CA TYR A 237 -17.12 -21.78 -5.10
C TYR A 237 -16.84 -20.45 -4.43
N ALA A 238 -17.17 -20.39 -3.15
CA ALA A 238 -16.79 -19.34 -2.23
C ALA A 238 -16.02 -19.98 -1.07
N MET A 239 -15.01 -19.27 -0.56
CA MET A 239 -14.36 -19.60 0.70
C MET A 239 -14.77 -18.55 1.73
N GLU A 240 -15.41 -19.02 2.79
CA GLU A 240 -15.63 -18.28 4.02
C GLU A 240 -14.38 -18.39 4.91
N ILE A 241 -13.94 -17.28 5.49
CA ILE A 241 -12.86 -17.21 6.47
C ILE A 241 -13.34 -16.39 7.68
N SER A 242 -13.40 -17.01 8.85
CA SER A 242 -13.86 -16.44 10.14
C SER A 242 -13.41 -17.39 11.25
N ASP A 243 -13.32 -16.96 12.51
CA ASP A 243 -13.04 -17.85 13.65
C ASP A 243 -14.17 -18.84 13.96
N ASN A 244 -15.40 -18.55 13.52
CA ASN A 244 -16.57 -19.43 13.65
C ASN A 244 -17.30 -19.64 12.31
N PRO A 245 -16.66 -20.35 11.35
CA PRO A 245 -17.19 -20.43 10.00
C PRO A 245 -18.52 -21.21 9.95
N GLY A 246 -19.52 -20.59 9.34
CA GLY A 246 -20.87 -21.11 9.17
C GLY A 246 -21.93 -20.37 9.96
N GLU A 247 -21.54 -19.62 10.99
CA GLU A 247 -22.45 -18.88 11.86
C GLU A 247 -22.19 -17.36 11.75
N HIS A 248 -23.23 -16.56 11.98
CA HIS A 248 -23.10 -15.11 12.02
C HIS A 248 -23.12 -14.66 13.48
N GLU A 249 -22.16 -13.83 13.87
CA GLU A 249 -22.05 -13.29 15.22
C GLU A 249 -22.50 -11.84 15.30
N THR A 250 -23.32 -11.52 16.31
CA THR A 250 -23.83 -10.16 16.46
C THR A 250 -22.69 -9.20 16.79
N GLY A 251 -22.47 -8.22 15.91
CA GLY A 251 -21.37 -7.25 16.04
C GLY A 251 -20.17 -7.57 15.16
N GLU A 252 -20.14 -8.76 14.55
CA GLU A 252 -19.16 -9.13 13.53
C GLU A 252 -19.69 -8.71 12.14
N PRO A 253 -19.03 -7.76 11.45
CA PRO A 253 -19.41 -7.39 10.10
C PRO A 253 -19.08 -8.52 9.12
N GLU A 254 -19.91 -8.67 8.08
CA GLU A 254 -19.62 -9.54 6.95
C GLU A 254 -19.06 -8.71 5.79
N PHE A 255 -17.99 -9.21 5.18
CA PHE A 255 -17.34 -8.59 4.04
C PHE A 255 -17.13 -9.61 2.92
N ARG A 256 -17.17 -9.17 1.67
CA ARG A 256 -16.85 -10.04 0.54
C ARG A 256 -15.92 -9.41 -0.48
N TYR A 257 -15.12 -10.25 -1.11
CA TYR A 257 -14.54 -9.99 -2.42
C TYR A 257 -15.07 -10.96 -3.46
N THR A 258 -15.23 -10.46 -4.67
CA THR A 258 -15.73 -11.23 -5.79
C THR A 258 -14.92 -10.86 -7.02
N ALA A 259 -14.47 -11.89 -7.74
CA ALA A 259 -13.67 -11.75 -8.95
C ALA A 259 -14.20 -12.66 -10.07
N GLY A 260 -13.62 -12.47 -11.26
CA GLY A 260 -13.97 -13.27 -12.44
C GLY A 260 -15.43 -13.08 -12.86
N LEU A 261 -15.96 -11.85 -12.78
CA LEU A 261 -17.23 -11.49 -13.42
C LEU A 261 -17.10 -11.65 -14.95
N HIS A 262 -16.02 -11.08 -15.49
CA HIS A 262 -15.51 -11.43 -16.81
C HIS A 262 -14.46 -12.51 -16.66
N GLY A 263 -14.57 -13.58 -17.43
CA GLY A 263 -13.67 -14.72 -17.34
C GLY A 263 -12.23 -14.39 -17.76
N ASN A 264 -12.03 -13.45 -18.68
CA ASN A 264 -10.71 -13.04 -19.15
C ASN A 264 -9.99 -12.04 -18.23
N GLU A 265 -10.65 -11.52 -17.20
CA GLU A 265 -10.06 -10.62 -16.19
C GLU A 265 -9.42 -11.44 -15.05
N ALA A 266 -8.41 -12.24 -15.39
CA ALA A 266 -7.85 -13.28 -14.53
C ALA A 266 -7.14 -12.77 -13.25
N LEU A 267 -6.67 -11.51 -13.22
CA LEU A 267 -5.88 -10.98 -12.09
C LEU A 267 -6.64 -11.05 -10.76
N GLY A 268 -7.92 -10.64 -10.75
CA GLY A 268 -8.72 -10.66 -9.53
C GLY A 268 -8.89 -12.07 -8.98
N ARG A 269 -9.07 -13.07 -9.86
CA ARG A 269 -9.18 -14.48 -9.47
C ARG A 269 -7.93 -14.95 -8.72
N GLU A 270 -6.76 -14.71 -9.29
CA GLU A 270 -5.49 -15.16 -8.71
C GLU A 270 -5.16 -14.41 -7.41
N LEU A 271 -5.45 -13.10 -7.34
CA LEU A 271 -5.30 -12.32 -6.10
C LEU A 271 -6.15 -12.89 -4.96
N LEU A 272 -7.40 -13.33 -5.25
CA LEU A 272 -8.25 -13.94 -4.22
C LEU A 272 -7.74 -15.31 -3.77
N LEU A 273 -7.19 -16.12 -4.68
CA LEU A 273 -6.58 -17.40 -4.32
C LEU A 273 -5.36 -17.22 -3.41
N LEU A 274 -4.47 -16.29 -3.77
CA LEU A 274 -3.31 -15.94 -2.94
C LEU A 274 -3.72 -15.33 -1.61
N LEU A 275 -4.76 -14.48 -1.59
CA LEU A 275 -5.30 -13.91 -0.36
C LEU A 275 -5.85 -15.00 0.58
N MET A 276 -6.55 -16.02 0.07
CA MET A 276 -7.01 -17.15 0.89
C MET A 276 -5.83 -17.87 1.55
N GLN A 277 -4.77 -18.16 0.78
CA GLN A 277 -3.58 -18.83 1.29
C GLN A 277 -2.86 -17.98 2.34
N PHE A 278 -2.71 -16.67 2.05
CA PHE A 278 -2.10 -15.70 2.93
C PHE A 278 -2.83 -15.61 4.27
N LEU A 279 -4.16 -15.45 4.26
CA LEU A 279 -4.95 -15.36 5.49
C LEU A 279 -4.83 -16.62 6.34
N CYS A 280 -4.87 -17.81 5.72
CA CYS A 280 -4.66 -19.07 6.44
C CYS A 280 -3.27 -19.17 7.07
N LYS A 281 -2.22 -18.89 6.29
CA LYS A 281 -0.82 -18.98 6.75
C LYS A 281 -0.54 -17.99 7.89
N GLU A 282 -0.85 -16.71 7.68
CA GLU A 282 -0.59 -15.66 8.67
C GLU A 282 -1.43 -15.83 9.94
N TYR A 283 -2.64 -16.39 9.83
CA TYR A 283 -3.43 -16.73 11.00
C TYR A 283 -2.77 -17.83 11.84
N LYS A 284 -2.23 -18.87 11.18
CA LYS A 284 -1.46 -19.95 11.83
C LYS A 284 -0.15 -19.45 12.43
N ASP A 285 0.51 -18.51 11.77
CA ASP A 285 1.75 -17.88 12.23
C ASP A 285 1.50 -16.83 13.33
N GLU A 286 0.26 -16.71 13.81
CA GLU A 286 -0.17 -15.82 14.90
C GLU A 286 0.09 -14.33 14.63
N ASN A 287 0.03 -13.92 13.36
CA ASN A 287 0.13 -12.52 12.97
C ASN A 287 -1.03 -11.72 13.62
N PRO A 288 -0.73 -10.74 14.50
CA PRO A 288 -1.76 -10.07 15.30
C PRO A 288 -2.77 -9.29 14.45
N ARG A 289 -2.37 -8.79 13.28
CA ARG A 289 -3.28 -8.11 12.34
C ARG A 289 -4.25 -9.08 11.69
N VAL A 290 -3.76 -10.24 11.23
CA VAL A 290 -4.59 -11.24 10.55
C VAL A 290 -5.50 -11.94 11.56
N ARG A 291 -5.01 -12.25 12.77
CA ARG A 291 -5.84 -12.76 13.87
C ARG A 291 -7.02 -11.83 14.14
N ARG A 292 -6.74 -10.55 14.42
CA ARG A 292 -7.80 -9.56 14.68
C ARG A 292 -8.79 -9.42 13.52
N LEU A 293 -8.30 -9.55 12.28
CA LEU A 293 -9.15 -9.48 11.11
C LEU A 293 -10.09 -10.69 11.01
N VAL A 294 -9.57 -11.91 11.16
CA VAL A 294 -10.35 -13.16 11.03
C VAL A 294 -11.26 -13.40 12.24
N ASP A 295 -10.81 -13.03 13.45
CA ASP A 295 -11.60 -13.17 14.69
C ASP A 295 -12.67 -12.06 14.86
N GLY A 296 -12.69 -11.07 13.97
CA GLY A 296 -13.55 -9.89 14.09
C GLY A 296 -14.33 -9.55 12.84
N VAL A 297 -14.17 -10.30 11.74
CA VAL A 297 -14.82 -10.08 10.46
C VAL A 297 -15.06 -11.41 9.76
N ARG A 298 -16.28 -11.61 9.27
CA ARG A 298 -16.63 -12.77 8.45
C ARG A 298 -16.37 -12.49 6.99
N ILE A 299 -15.34 -13.10 6.42
CA ILE A 299 -14.85 -12.80 5.07
C ILE A 299 -15.32 -13.86 4.08
N HIS A 300 -15.93 -13.43 2.98
CA HIS A 300 -16.36 -14.30 1.88
C HIS A 300 -15.58 -13.99 0.59
N LEU A 301 -14.80 -14.94 0.11
CA LEU A 301 -13.97 -14.77 -1.09
C LEU A 301 -14.48 -15.65 -2.24
N VAL A 302 -14.87 -15.02 -3.35
CA VAL A 302 -15.40 -15.68 -4.55
C VAL A 302 -14.44 -15.45 -5.73
N PRO A 303 -13.56 -16.40 -6.05
CA PRO A 303 -12.51 -16.20 -7.04
C PRO A 303 -13.02 -16.19 -8.49
N SER A 304 -14.19 -16.77 -8.78
CA SER A 304 -14.69 -16.91 -10.15
C SER A 304 -16.22 -17.01 -10.21
N LEU A 305 -16.88 -15.93 -10.65
CA LEU A 305 -18.31 -15.95 -10.98
C LEU A 305 -18.63 -16.43 -12.40
N ASN A 306 -17.68 -16.32 -13.32
CA ASN A 306 -17.82 -16.78 -14.70
C ASN A 306 -16.76 -17.85 -15.02
N PRO A 307 -16.83 -19.04 -14.38
CA PRO A 307 -15.81 -20.07 -14.58
C PRO A 307 -15.77 -20.61 -16.00
N ASP A 308 -16.90 -20.66 -16.72
CA ASP A 308 -16.96 -21.18 -18.10
C ASP A 308 -16.15 -20.30 -19.05
N ALA A 309 -16.35 -18.98 -18.98
CA ALA A 309 -15.63 -18.03 -19.81
C ALA A 309 -14.15 -17.92 -19.43
N TYR A 310 -13.84 -18.13 -18.14
CA TYR A 310 -12.45 -18.21 -17.69
C TYR A 310 -11.73 -19.43 -18.29
N GLU A 311 -12.33 -20.62 -18.28
CA GLU A 311 -11.70 -21.81 -18.88
C GLU A 311 -11.43 -21.59 -20.38
N LEU A 312 -12.38 -20.96 -21.09
CA LEU A 312 -12.19 -20.59 -22.49
C LEU A 312 -11.01 -19.62 -22.70
N ALA A 313 -10.87 -18.59 -21.87
CA ALA A 313 -9.75 -17.65 -21.93
C ALA A 313 -8.42 -18.32 -21.54
N TYR A 314 -8.45 -19.18 -20.52
CA TYR A 314 -7.28 -19.90 -20.01
C TYR A 314 -6.72 -20.88 -21.04
N GLU A 315 -7.57 -21.66 -21.71
CA GLU A 315 -7.16 -22.64 -22.74
C GLU A 315 -6.50 -21.97 -23.95
N MET A 316 -6.96 -20.78 -24.34
CA MET A 316 -6.41 -20.04 -25.47
C MET A 316 -5.07 -19.36 -25.15
N GLY A 317 -4.80 -19.09 -23.88
CA GLY A 317 -3.55 -18.49 -23.42
C GLY A 317 -3.46 -16.97 -23.65
N SER A 318 -2.51 -16.35 -22.95
CA SER A 318 -2.34 -14.89 -22.95
C SER A 318 -1.94 -14.31 -24.31
N GLU A 319 -1.20 -15.06 -25.13
CA GLU A 319 -0.71 -14.61 -26.44
C GLU A 319 -1.83 -14.44 -27.48
N MET A 320 -2.98 -15.09 -27.28
CA MET A 320 -4.16 -15.00 -28.16
C MET A 320 -5.36 -14.32 -27.48
N GLY A 321 -5.17 -13.76 -26.28
CA GLY A 321 -6.19 -13.03 -25.53
C GLY A 321 -6.54 -11.73 -26.24
N ASN A 322 -7.67 -11.70 -26.96
CA ASN A 322 -8.30 -10.45 -27.35
C ASN A 322 -9.23 -9.96 -26.22
N TRP A 323 -9.66 -8.69 -26.29
CA TRP A 323 -10.61 -8.09 -25.34
C TRP A 323 -11.90 -8.92 -25.13
N ALA A 324 -12.33 -9.66 -26.15
CA ALA A 324 -13.66 -10.26 -26.26
C ALA A 324 -13.75 -11.71 -25.74
N LEU A 325 -12.71 -12.51 -25.98
CA LEU A 325 -12.74 -13.94 -25.70
C LEU A 325 -12.74 -14.16 -24.18
N GLY A 326 -13.75 -14.88 -23.69
CA GLY A 326 -13.92 -15.15 -22.26
C GLY A 326 -14.46 -13.96 -21.45
N HIS A 327 -14.93 -12.90 -22.10
CA HIS A 327 -15.53 -11.75 -21.41
C HIS A 327 -16.96 -12.04 -20.95
N TRP A 328 -17.82 -12.47 -21.87
CA TRP A 328 -19.24 -12.77 -21.63
C TRP A 328 -19.45 -14.19 -21.12
N THR A 329 -20.65 -14.49 -20.61
CA THR A 329 -21.08 -15.88 -20.38
C THR A 329 -21.21 -16.64 -21.70
N GLU A 330 -21.36 -17.97 -21.63
CA GLU A 330 -21.63 -18.83 -22.80
C GLU A 330 -22.85 -18.34 -23.61
N GLU A 331 -23.89 -17.83 -22.93
CA GLU A 331 -25.09 -17.30 -23.57
C GLU A 331 -24.94 -15.86 -24.10
N GLY A 332 -23.76 -15.26 -23.97
CA GLY A 332 -23.45 -13.92 -24.47
C GLY A 332 -23.86 -12.77 -23.54
N TYR A 333 -24.13 -13.05 -22.26
CA TYR A 333 -24.45 -11.99 -21.28
C TYR A 333 -23.19 -11.42 -20.64
N ASP A 334 -23.17 -10.10 -20.46
CA ASP A 334 -22.18 -9.42 -19.62
C ASP A 334 -22.73 -9.45 -18.19
N ILE A 335 -22.08 -10.17 -17.29
CA ILE A 335 -22.57 -10.33 -15.91
C ILE A 335 -22.63 -8.97 -15.20
N PHE A 336 -21.67 -8.08 -15.44
CA PHE A 336 -21.61 -6.77 -14.80
C PHE A 336 -22.78 -5.87 -15.24
N GLN A 337 -23.25 -6.03 -16.48
CA GLN A 337 -24.41 -5.29 -17.01
C GLN A 337 -25.76 -5.98 -16.79
N ASN A 338 -25.77 -7.20 -16.24
CA ASN A 338 -27.00 -8.00 -16.10
C ASN A 338 -27.68 -7.87 -14.72
N PHE A 339 -27.32 -6.84 -13.95
CA PHE A 339 -27.99 -6.52 -12.70
C PHE A 339 -29.25 -5.68 -12.95
N PRO A 340 -30.32 -5.84 -12.14
CA PRO A 340 -31.50 -4.99 -12.25
C PRO A 340 -31.15 -3.51 -12.06
N ASP A 341 -31.58 -2.66 -12.99
CA ASP A 341 -31.39 -1.21 -12.88
C ASP A 341 -32.33 -0.62 -11.81
N LEU A 342 -31.78 -0.41 -10.62
CA LEU A 342 -32.46 0.29 -9.52
C LEU A 342 -32.18 1.80 -9.53
N ASN A 343 -31.19 2.26 -10.29
CA ASN A 343 -30.78 3.66 -10.33
C ASN A 343 -31.85 4.51 -11.01
N SER A 344 -32.34 4.06 -12.17
CA SER A 344 -33.42 4.76 -12.88
C SER A 344 -34.71 4.85 -12.05
N VAL A 345 -34.99 3.82 -11.24
CA VAL A 345 -36.14 3.81 -10.31
C VAL A 345 -35.95 4.85 -9.20
N LEU A 346 -34.77 4.89 -8.60
CA LEU A 346 -34.45 5.83 -7.52
C LEU A 346 -34.49 7.27 -8.01
N TRP A 347 -33.71 7.61 -9.04
CA TRP A 347 -33.62 8.97 -9.55
C TRP A 347 -34.97 9.48 -10.05
N GLY A 348 -35.73 8.63 -10.75
CA GLY A 348 -37.08 8.98 -11.19
C GLY A 348 -38.07 9.23 -10.04
N ALA A 349 -37.82 8.68 -8.84
CA ALA A 349 -38.60 8.95 -7.64
C ALA A 349 -38.11 10.20 -6.90
N GLU A 350 -36.80 10.43 -6.86
CA GLU A 350 -36.20 11.65 -6.29
C GLU A 350 -36.67 12.90 -7.02
N ASP A 351 -36.66 12.89 -8.36
CA ASP A 351 -37.12 14.00 -9.21
C ASP A 351 -38.60 14.36 -8.96
N ARG A 352 -39.42 13.40 -8.54
CA ARG A 352 -40.84 13.59 -8.23
C ARG A 352 -41.10 13.93 -6.76
N GLY A 353 -40.05 14.01 -5.93
CA GLY A 353 -40.17 14.22 -4.49
C GLY A 353 -40.79 13.04 -3.75
N TRP A 354 -40.68 11.83 -4.29
CA TRP A 354 -41.28 10.61 -3.74
C TRP A 354 -40.40 9.92 -2.70
N VAL A 355 -39.13 10.29 -2.60
CA VAL A 355 -38.18 9.74 -1.62
C VAL A 355 -38.15 10.61 -0.34
N PRO A 356 -38.19 10.03 0.88
CA PRO A 356 -38.30 8.61 1.20
C PRO A 356 -39.76 8.13 1.41
N ARG A 357 -40.76 9.00 1.22
CA ARG A 357 -42.14 8.76 1.69
C ARG A 357 -42.90 7.68 0.91
N ILE A 358 -42.70 7.60 -0.40
CA ILE A 358 -43.35 6.66 -1.32
C ILE A 358 -42.36 5.61 -1.77
N VAL A 359 -41.14 6.04 -2.11
CA VAL A 359 -40.03 5.14 -2.50
C VAL A 359 -38.96 5.23 -1.42
N PRO A 360 -38.54 4.10 -0.82
CA PRO A 360 -37.42 4.08 0.12
C PRO A 360 -36.12 4.58 -0.52
N ASN A 361 -35.29 5.29 0.25
CA ASN A 361 -33.93 5.68 -0.18
C ASN A 361 -32.89 4.55 0.01
N HIS A 362 -33.32 3.39 0.50
CA HIS A 362 -32.50 2.20 0.68
C HIS A 362 -33.35 0.96 0.42
N HIS A 363 -32.73 -0.17 0.05
CA HIS A 363 -33.44 -1.44 -0.16
C HIS A 363 -34.61 -1.32 -1.17
N ILE A 364 -34.33 -0.71 -2.33
CA ILE A 364 -35.31 -0.58 -3.41
C ILE A 364 -35.72 -1.99 -3.87
N PRO A 365 -37.03 -2.28 -3.94
CA PRO A 365 -37.48 -3.61 -4.34
C PRO A 365 -37.09 -3.91 -5.79
N LEU A 366 -36.73 -5.18 -6.04
CA LEU A 366 -36.43 -5.63 -7.40
C LEU A 366 -37.71 -5.61 -8.27
N PRO A 367 -37.62 -5.26 -9.56
CA PRO A 367 -38.75 -5.31 -10.48
C PRO A 367 -39.33 -6.73 -10.60
N GLU A 368 -40.66 -6.86 -10.69
CA GLU A 368 -41.33 -8.18 -10.75
C GLU A 368 -40.87 -9.07 -11.93
N ASN A 369 -40.37 -8.47 -13.00
CA ASN A 369 -39.87 -9.15 -14.20
C ASN A 369 -38.35 -9.28 -14.27
N SER A 370 -37.61 -8.95 -13.21
CA SER A 370 -36.16 -9.15 -13.21
C SER A 370 -35.83 -10.65 -13.22
N LEU A 371 -35.20 -11.12 -14.30
CA LEU A 371 -34.61 -12.44 -14.36
C LEU A 371 -33.28 -12.39 -13.59
N VAL A 372 -33.30 -12.92 -12.37
CA VAL A 372 -32.12 -13.05 -11.54
C VAL A 372 -31.52 -14.43 -11.82
N PHE A 373 -30.22 -14.51 -12.13
CA PHE A 373 -29.56 -15.79 -12.41
C PHE A 373 -29.15 -16.50 -11.10
N PHE A 374 -29.22 -17.84 -11.14
CA PHE A 374 -28.79 -18.87 -10.16
C PHE A 374 -29.81 -19.18 -9.02
N SER A 375 -29.94 -20.41 -8.43
CA SER A 375 -30.67 -20.71 -7.12
C SER A 375 -30.65 -22.13 -6.58
N ASP A 376 -30.73 -22.26 -5.24
CA ASP A 376 -30.95 -23.50 -4.47
C ASP A 376 -32.19 -23.44 -3.54
N ASN A 377 -33.26 -24.24 -3.78
CA ASN A 377 -33.87 -25.19 -2.80
C ASN A 377 -35.13 -25.94 -3.33
N PRO A 378 -35.40 -27.19 -2.85
CA PRO A 378 -36.41 -28.11 -3.37
C PRO A 378 -37.72 -28.04 -2.56
N GLY A 379 -38.87 -27.79 -3.19
CA GLY A 379 -40.14 -28.00 -2.46
C GLY A 379 -41.43 -27.42 -3.03
N SER A 380 -41.39 -26.46 -3.96
CA SER A 380 -42.63 -25.87 -4.50
C SER A 380 -42.56 -25.72 -6.01
N LYS A 381 -43.40 -26.49 -6.71
CA LYS A 381 -43.62 -26.41 -8.15
C LYS A 381 -44.19 -25.03 -8.52
N LEU A 382 -43.32 -24.14 -8.99
CA LEU A 382 -43.61 -23.11 -10.00
C LEU A 382 -42.30 -22.85 -10.75
N LYS A 383 -42.17 -23.48 -11.91
CA LYS A 383 -41.02 -23.33 -12.80
C LYS A 383 -41.09 -21.97 -13.51
N LYS A 384 -40.22 -21.04 -13.13
CA LYS A 384 -39.24 -20.42 -14.05
C LYS A 384 -38.08 -19.83 -13.23
N ASN A 385 -37.02 -20.62 -13.18
CA ASN A 385 -35.60 -20.28 -13.02
C ASN A 385 -35.20 -19.36 -11.85
N GLY A 386 -35.04 -19.98 -10.67
CA GLY A 386 -33.94 -19.76 -9.73
C GLY A 386 -33.57 -18.35 -9.25
N LYS A 387 -33.71 -18.12 -7.92
CA LYS A 387 -33.10 -17.06 -7.07
C LYS A 387 -31.61 -17.18 -6.68
N TRP A 388 -30.79 -16.18 -7.00
CA TRP A 388 -29.69 -15.73 -6.14
C TRP A 388 -29.55 -14.22 -6.38
N LEU A 389 -29.98 -13.44 -5.40
CA LEU A 389 -29.41 -12.11 -5.23
C LEU A 389 -27.92 -12.31 -4.92
N VAL A 390 -27.05 -11.71 -5.72
CA VAL A 390 -25.87 -11.07 -5.15
C VAL A 390 -26.44 -9.83 -4.43
N LEU A 391 -26.85 -10.00 -3.17
CA LEU A 391 -27.15 -8.86 -2.29
C LEU A 391 -25.92 -7.97 -2.34
N VAL A 392 -26.06 -6.72 -2.78
CA VAL A 392 -25.03 -5.68 -2.71
C VAL A 392 -24.40 -5.68 -1.32
#